data_AF-A0A7X6FNW8-F1
#
_entry.id   AF-A0A7X6FNW8-F1
#
_cell.length_a   1.000
_cell.length_b   1.000
_cell.length_c   1.000
_cell.angle_alpha   90.00
_cell.angle_beta   90.00
_cell.angle_gamma   90.00
#
_symmetry.space_group_name_H-M   'P 1'
#
loop_
_entity.id
_entity.type
_entity.pdbx_description
1 polymer ?
#
loop_
_entity_poly.entity_id
_entity_poly.type
_entity_poly.pdbx_seq_one_letter_code
_entity_poly.pdbx_strand_id
1 'polypeptide(L)'
;MAVRKQETEEADKARAITDFHRNNQVSYAEAVRQGLIPASSSRSYMEWYKRSQGELAGLKLQDKFNLDYQQWEGRNSADSTSYSAWASQWMKENVGAEQDPDTLKGLAPHLERLAMGGMDTFMRDRNNRIVEDARATSGSLITDNLLRAVDDGKATGHIDYDSVWNRTMELRQEALSKGEDPVAYDKMMVDTILLQAETSRDDTILSLLDKNLPGRDKPLSYDPDVRGRIAQSRERIENKLASQATTEGLHRNVPIRSSMRNIGPKP
;
A
#
# COMPACT_ATOMS: atom_id res chain seq x y z
N MET A 1 32.73 -3.02 -35.07
CA MET A 1 31.48 -3.74 -35.41
C MET A 1 30.45 -3.68 -34.27
N ALA A 2 30.85 -3.78 -33.00
CA ALA A 2 29.92 -3.70 -31.86
C ALA A 2 29.08 -2.40 -31.79
N VAL A 3 29.70 -1.23 -32.03
CA VAL A 3 29.00 0.08 -32.01
C VAL A 3 27.88 0.17 -33.05
N ARG A 4 28.15 -0.24 -34.30
CA ARG A 4 27.13 -0.26 -35.37
C ARG A 4 25.96 -1.19 -35.05
N LYS A 5 26.22 -2.33 -34.40
CA LYS A 5 25.16 -3.27 -33.99
C LYS A 5 24.26 -2.65 -32.92
N GLN A 6 24.87 -1.94 -31.96
CA GLN A 6 24.16 -1.27 -30.87
C GLN A 6 23.31 -0.10 -31.38
N GLU A 7 23.83 0.73 -32.28
CA GLU A 7 23.06 1.80 -32.94
C GLU A 7 21.85 1.25 -33.72
N THR A 8 22.01 0.10 -34.37
CA THR A 8 20.91 -0.56 -35.10
C THR A 8 19.84 -1.10 -34.13
N GLU A 9 20.26 -1.70 -33.01
CA GLU A 9 19.34 -2.20 -31.99
C GLU A 9 18.54 -1.08 -31.31
N GLU A 10 19.16 0.09 -31.07
CA GLU A 10 18.49 1.28 -30.54
C GLU A 10 17.50 1.90 -31.53
N ALA A 11 17.87 1.97 -32.81
CA ALA A 11 16.95 2.43 -33.86
C ALA A 11 15.74 1.51 -34.01
N ASP A 12 15.95 0.19 -33.92
CA ASP A 12 14.87 -0.81 -33.98
C ASP A 12 13.96 -0.73 -32.75
N LYS A 13 14.52 -0.49 -31.56
CA LYS A 13 13.75 -0.20 -30.34
C LYS A 13 12.83 1.01 -30.53
N ALA A 14 13.38 2.14 -30.95
CA ALA A 14 12.61 3.38 -31.10
C ALA A 14 11.46 3.21 -32.12
N ARG A 15 11.74 2.49 -33.21
CA ARG A 15 10.74 2.17 -34.23
C ARG A 15 9.63 1.27 -33.70
N ALA A 16 9.99 0.21 -32.98
CA ALA A 16 9.01 -0.72 -32.39
C ALA A 16 8.03 -0.02 -31.45
N ILE A 17 8.54 0.85 -30.57
CA ILE A 17 7.70 1.65 -29.66
C ILE A 17 6.77 2.57 -30.47
N THR A 18 7.32 3.29 -31.44
CA THR A 18 6.55 4.23 -32.27
C THR A 18 5.43 3.50 -33.04
N ASP A 19 5.76 2.39 -33.68
CA ASP A 19 4.81 1.61 -34.48
C ASP A 19 3.70 1.02 -33.61
N PHE A 20 4.01 0.54 -32.41
CA PHE A 20 2.99 0.06 -31.47
C PHE A 20 1.95 1.14 -31.15
N HIS A 21 2.41 2.36 -30.84
CA HIS A 21 1.50 3.47 -30.55
C HIS A 21 0.77 4.01 -31.77
N ARG A 22 1.34 3.86 -32.99
CA ARG A 22 0.71 4.29 -34.24
C ARG A 22 -0.35 3.30 -34.76
N ASN A 23 -0.13 2.00 -34.53
CA ASN A 23 -0.92 0.92 -35.13
C ASN A 23 -2.08 0.44 -34.24
N ASN A 24 -2.76 1.37 -33.56
CA ASN A 24 -3.89 1.07 -32.67
C ASN A 24 -3.58 0.04 -31.57
N GLN A 25 -2.31 -0.14 -31.19
CA GLN A 25 -1.89 -0.99 -30.07
C GLN A 25 -2.35 -2.46 -30.19
N VAL A 26 -2.42 -3.00 -31.41
CA VAL A 26 -2.77 -4.41 -31.65
C VAL A 26 -1.59 -5.35 -31.30
N SER A 27 -1.91 -6.63 -31.09
CA SER A 27 -0.88 -7.65 -30.80
C SER A 27 0.13 -7.78 -31.95
N TYR A 28 1.37 -8.18 -31.64
CA TYR A 28 2.41 -8.34 -32.67
C TYR A 28 1.98 -9.27 -33.81
N ALA A 29 1.37 -10.42 -33.49
CA ALA A 29 0.89 -11.37 -34.50
C ALA A 29 -0.20 -10.77 -35.40
N GLU A 30 -1.09 -9.97 -34.82
CA GLU A 30 -2.14 -9.28 -35.55
C GLU A 30 -1.58 -8.15 -36.42
N ALA A 31 -0.61 -7.38 -35.91
CA ALA A 31 0.07 -6.35 -36.66
C ALA A 31 0.79 -6.90 -37.89
N VAL A 32 1.44 -8.07 -37.76
CA VAL A 32 2.06 -8.78 -38.88
C VAL A 32 0.99 -9.27 -39.87
N ARG A 33 -0.10 -9.86 -39.38
CA ARG A 33 -1.21 -10.34 -40.22
C ARG A 33 -1.87 -9.20 -41.02
N GLN A 34 -2.01 -8.02 -40.42
CA GLN A 34 -2.56 -6.83 -41.05
C GLN A 34 -1.55 -6.10 -41.95
N GLY A 35 -0.28 -6.55 -42.02
CA GLY A 35 0.77 -5.91 -42.81
C GLY A 35 1.28 -4.59 -42.24
N LEU A 36 0.94 -4.28 -40.99
CA LEU A 36 1.41 -3.09 -40.28
C LEU A 36 2.87 -3.21 -39.82
N ILE A 37 3.34 -4.45 -39.65
CA ILE A 37 4.72 -4.80 -39.29
C ILE A 37 5.22 -5.88 -40.25
N PRO A 38 6.44 -5.74 -40.82
CA PRO A 38 7.04 -6.81 -41.61
C PRO A 38 7.29 -8.06 -40.76
N ALA A 39 6.95 -9.24 -41.29
CA ALA A 39 7.27 -10.52 -40.63
C ALA A 39 8.78 -10.75 -40.46
N SER A 40 9.61 -10.09 -41.28
CA SER A 40 11.07 -10.12 -41.24
C SER A 40 11.71 -9.12 -40.26
N SER A 41 10.92 -8.55 -39.35
CA SER A 41 11.42 -7.59 -38.35
C SER A 41 12.53 -8.20 -37.48
N SER A 42 13.45 -7.36 -37.02
CA SER A 42 14.57 -7.81 -36.19
C SER A 42 14.10 -8.32 -34.83
N ARG A 43 14.94 -9.13 -34.17
CA ARG A 43 14.66 -9.62 -32.81
C ARG A 43 14.49 -8.46 -31.82
N SER A 44 15.34 -7.43 -31.91
CA SER A 44 15.24 -6.24 -31.05
C SER A 44 13.89 -5.53 -31.25
N TYR A 45 13.47 -5.34 -32.51
CA TYR A 45 12.19 -4.73 -32.80
C TYR A 45 11.03 -5.51 -32.18
N MET A 46 10.99 -6.83 -32.39
CA MET A 46 9.93 -7.68 -31.85
C MET A 46 9.88 -7.65 -30.32
N GLU A 47 11.02 -7.73 -29.66
CA GLU A 47 11.12 -7.64 -28.19
C GLU A 47 10.51 -6.35 -27.67
N TRP A 48 10.90 -5.19 -28.22
CA TRP A 48 10.41 -3.89 -27.75
C TRP A 48 8.95 -3.63 -28.10
N TYR A 49 8.45 -4.17 -29.22
CA TYR A 49 7.03 -4.10 -29.56
C TYR A 49 6.19 -4.88 -28.55
N LYS A 50 6.56 -6.13 -28.28
CA LYS A 50 5.88 -6.99 -27.29
C LYS A 50 5.98 -6.42 -25.88
N ARG A 51 7.13 -5.85 -25.51
CA ARG A 51 7.27 -5.13 -24.24
C ARG A 51 6.29 -3.97 -24.12
N SER A 52 6.12 -3.17 -25.18
CA SER A 52 5.15 -2.07 -25.21
C SER A 52 3.70 -2.57 -25.10
N GLN A 53 3.40 -3.72 -25.70
CA GLN A 53 2.12 -4.41 -25.52
C GLN A 53 1.89 -4.80 -24.05
N GLY A 54 2.91 -5.34 -23.38
CA GLY A 54 2.85 -5.69 -21.96
C GLY A 54 2.66 -4.48 -21.05
N GLU A 55 3.35 -3.38 -21.34
CA GLU A 55 3.23 -2.12 -20.61
C GLU A 55 1.80 -1.56 -20.70
N LEU A 56 1.21 -1.52 -21.90
CA LEU A 56 -0.17 -1.11 -22.08
C LEU A 56 -1.16 -2.02 -21.34
N ALA A 57 -0.96 -3.34 -21.40
CA ALA A 57 -1.80 -4.28 -20.66
C ALA A 57 -1.71 -4.03 -19.15
N GLY A 58 -0.52 -3.75 -18.63
CA GLY A 58 -0.29 -3.37 -17.23
C GLY A 58 -1.01 -2.08 -16.84
N LEU A 59 -0.97 -1.05 -17.68
CA LEU A 59 -1.71 0.21 -17.46
C LEU A 59 -3.23 -0.02 -17.43
N LYS A 60 -3.77 -0.79 -18.38
CA LYS A 60 -5.20 -1.13 -18.42
C LYS A 60 -5.65 -1.91 -17.18
N LEU A 61 -4.81 -2.86 -16.73
CA LEU A 61 -5.06 -3.58 -15.48
C LEU A 61 -5.03 -2.66 -14.28
N GLN A 62 -4.12 -1.70 -14.24
CA GLN A 62 -4.05 -0.72 -13.16
C GLN A 62 -5.31 0.16 -13.09
N ASP A 63 -5.78 0.65 -14.23
CA ASP A 63 -7.02 1.45 -14.30
C ASP A 63 -8.23 0.62 -13.86
N LYS A 64 -8.31 -0.63 -14.32
CA LYS A 64 -9.38 -1.55 -13.92
C LYS A 64 -9.33 -1.87 -12.43
N PHE A 65 -8.15 -2.14 -11.88
CA PHE A 65 -7.97 -2.40 -10.45
C PHE A 65 -8.47 -1.22 -9.61
N ASN A 66 -8.10 0.00 -9.99
CA ASN A 66 -8.52 1.21 -9.28
C ASN A 66 -10.04 1.40 -9.34
N LEU A 67 -10.66 1.14 -10.49
CA LEU A 67 -12.11 1.21 -10.64
C LEU A 67 -12.83 0.16 -9.79
N ASP A 68 -12.39 -1.10 -9.89
CA ASP A 68 -12.99 -2.20 -9.15
C ASP A 68 -12.77 -2.04 -7.63
N TYR A 69 -11.62 -1.51 -7.21
CA TYR A 69 -11.34 -1.13 -5.82
C TYR A 69 -12.33 -0.06 -5.30
N GLN A 70 -12.60 0.97 -6.09
CA GLN A 70 -13.55 2.02 -5.71
C GLN A 70 -14.99 1.48 -5.56
N GLN A 71 -15.33 0.45 -6.34
CA GLN A 71 -16.65 -0.20 -6.32
C GLN A 71 -16.74 -1.34 -5.30
N TRP A 72 -15.62 -1.84 -4.80
CA TRP A 72 -15.59 -2.93 -3.84
C TRP A 72 -16.13 -2.47 -2.48
N GLU A 73 -17.24 -3.05 -2.02
CA GLU A 73 -17.89 -2.70 -0.75
C GLU A 73 -16.95 -2.88 0.46
N GLY A 74 -16.10 -3.92 0.40
CA GLY A 74 -15.11 -4.20 1.44
C GLY A 74 -14.01 -3.14 1.55
N ARG A 75 -13.93 -2.18 0.61
CA ARG A 75 -13.03 -1.04 0.74
C ARG A 75 -13.28 -0.26 2.02
N ASN A 76 -14.51 -0.32 2.57
CA ASN A 76 -14.95 0.32 3.82
C ASN A 76 -14.73 -0.54 5.08
N SER A 77 -14.20 -1.75 4.92
CA SER A 77 -13.94 -2.64 6.04
C SER A 77 -12.82 -2.10 6.95
N ALA A 78 -12.99 -2.30 8.26
CA ALA A 78 -11.92 -2.10 9.25
C ALA A 78 -10.90 -3.26 9.26
N ASP A 79 -11.23 -4.38 8.61
CA ASP A 79 -10.42 -5.58 8.55
C ASP A 79 -9.49 -5.56 7.33
N SER A 80 -8.18 -5.55 7.57
CA SER A 80 -7.18 -5.54 6.50
C SER A 80 -7.01 -6.88 5.80
N THR A 81 -7.45 -7.99 6.40
CA THR A 81 -7.36 -9.31 5.76
C THR A 81 -8.33 -9.42 4.60
N SER A 82 -9.46 -8.70 4.68
CA SER A 82 -10.42 -8.58 3.58
C SER A 82 -9.80 -7.99 2.30
N TYR A 83 -8.90 -7.00 2.44
CA TYR A 83 -8.19 -6.43 1.29
C TYR A 83 -7.27 -7.45 0.63
N SER A 84 -6.46 -8.16 1.41
CA SER A 84 -5.53 -9.16 0.87
C SER A 84 -6.25 -10.29 0.14
N ALA A 85 -7.39 -10.74 0.67
CA ALA A 85 -8.24 -11.75 0.04
C ALA A 85 -8.84 -11.23 -1.28
N TRP A 86 -9.42 -10.02 -1.25
CA TRP A 86 -9.99 -9.37 -2.43
C TRP A 86 -8.93 -9.15 -3.52
N ALA A 87 -7.78 -8.57 -3.18
CA ALA A 87 -6.72 -8.29 -4.14
C ALA A 87 -6.17 -9.59 -4.75
N SER A 88 -5.99 -10.65 -3.95
CA SER A 88 -5.53 -11.95 -4.45
C SER A 88 -6.53 -12.57 -5.42
N GLN A 89 -7.82 -12.53 -5.09
CA GLN A 89 -8.88 -13.02 -5.98
C GLN A 89 -8.97 -12.19 -7.25
N TRP A 90 -8.92 -10.86 -7.13
CA TRP A 90 -8.95 -9.95 -8.26
C TRP A 90 -7.79 -10.23 -9.22
N MET A 91 -6.57 -10.41 -8.69
CA MET A 91 -5.39 -10.73 -9.50
C MET A 91 -5.58 -12.05 -10.23
N LYS A 92 -6.13 -13.09 -9.58
CA LYS A 92 -6.41 -14.38 -10.21
C LYS A 92 -7.44 -14.29 -11.34
N GLU A 93 -8.45 -13.42 -11.19
CA GLU A 93 -9.52 -13.26 -12.18
C GLU A 93 -9.11 -12.38 -13.38
N ASN A 94 -8.21 -11.42 -13.16
CA ASN A 94 -7.94 -10.36 -14.14
C ASN A 94 -6.55 -10.45 -14.77
N VAL A 95 -5.56 -11.01 -14.07
CA VAL A 95 -4.24 -11.26 -14.66
C VAL A 95 -4.38 -12.48 -15.57
N GLY A 96 -4.46 -12.22 -16.87
CA GLY A 96 -4.56 -13.26 -17.89
C GLY A 96 -3.35 -14.20 -17.91
N ALA A 97 -3.48 -15.30 -18.65
CA ALA A 97 -2.45 -16.33 -18.78
C ALA A 97 -1.33 -15.96 -19.78
N GLU A 98 -0.86 -14.71 -19.78
CA GLU A 98 0.25 -14.28 -20.66
C GLU A 98 1.52 -15.08 -20.33
N GLN A 99 2.18 -15.61 -21.37
CA GLN A 99 3.39 -16.44 -21.23
C GLN A 99 4.55 -15.93 -22.09
N ASP A 100 4.33 -14.95 -22.97
CA ASP A 100 5.41 -14.40 -23.78
C ASP A 100 6.40 -13.62 -22.88
N PRO A 101 7.69 -14.01 -22.86
CA PRO A 101 8.67 -13.38 -21.97
C PRO A 101 8.87 -11.88 -22.20
N ASP A 102 8.75 -11.40 -23.45
CA ASP A 102 8.99 -10.00 -23.79
C ASP A 102 7.76 -9.15 -23.42
N THR A 103 6.56 -9.69 -23.60
CA THR A 103 5.33 -9.08 -23.07
C THR A 103 5.36 -9.03 -21.53
N LEU A 104 5.77 -10.12 -20.87
CA LEU A 104 5.87 -10.18 -19.42
C LEU A 104 6.87 -9.16 -18.85
N LYS A 105 7.99 -8.88 -19.53
CA LYS A 105 8.93 -7.80 -19.12
C LYS A 105 8.27 -6.42 -19.06
N GLY A 106 7.27 -6.16 -19.91
CA GLY A 106 6.49 -4.92 -19.88
C GLY A 106 5.39 -4.93 -18.81
N LEU A 107 4.75 -6.08 -18.62
CA LEU A 107 3.61 -6.24 -17.71
C LEU A 107 4.02 -6.35 -16.23
N ALA A 108 5.07 -7.09 -15.92
CA ALA A 108 5.45 -7.46 -14.55
C ALA A 108 5.61 -6.26 -13.59
N PRO A 109 6.26 -5.14 -13.98
CA PRO A 109 6.39 -3.99 -13.08
C PRO A 109 5.04 -3.39 -12.63
N HIS A 110 3.98 -3.54 -13.43
CA HIS A 110 2.65 -3.07 -13.07
C HIS A 110 1.95 -4.03 -12.10
N LEU A 111 2.13 -5.34 -12.28
CA LEU A 111 1.60 -6.34 -11.36
C LEU A 111 2.24 -6.22 -9.98
N GLU A 112 3.55 -6.00 -9.92
CA GLU A 112 4.29 -5.72 -8.67
C GLU A 112 3.77 -4.46 -7.99
N ARG A 113 3.55 -3.38 -8.77
CA ARG A 113 2.99 -2.13 -8.23
C ARG A 113 1.58 -2.31 -7.68
N LEU A 114 0.73 -3.10 -8.33
CA LEU A 114 -0.61 -3.42 -7.82
C LEU A 114 -0.54 -4.21 -6.52
N ALA A 115 0.32 -5.22 -6.46
CA ALA A 115 0.52 -6.03 -5.26
C ALA A 115 1.04 -5.19 -4.08
N MET A 116 1.99 -4.29 -4.32
CA MET A 116 2.62 -3.47 -3.26
C MET A 116 1.80 -2.23 -2.89
N GLY A 117 1.32 -1.46 -3.86
CA GLY A 117 0.75 -0.12 -3.64
C GLY A 117 -0.74 -0.10 -3.30
N GLY A 118 -1.49 -1.16 -3.61
CA GLY A 118 -2.92 -1.19 -3.31
C GLY A 118 -3.21 -1.32 -1.80
N MET A 119 -2.35 -2.01 -1.04
CA MET A 119 -2.49 -2.11 0.41
C MET A 119 -2.26 -0.74 1.08
N ASP A 120 -1.25 0.01 0.64
CA ASP A 120 -1.00 1.36 1.16
C ASP A 120 -2.19 2.29 0.89
N THR A 121 -2.79 2.18 -0.30
CA THR A 121 -4.01 2.92 -0.65
C THR A 121 -5.17 2.54 0.27
N PHE A 122 -5.41 1.24 0.47
CA PHE A 122 -6.44 0.76 1.38
C PHE A 122 -6.25 1.25 2.81
N MET A 123 -5.02 1.17 3.32
CA MET A 123 -4.69 1.63 4.68
C MET A 123 -4.88 3.15 4.81
N ARG A 124 -4.49 3.93 3.80
CA ARG A 124 -4.72 5.38 3.79
C ARG A 124 -6.21 5.73 3.80
N ASP A 125 -7.00 5.09 2.93
CA ASP A 125 -8.44 5.35 2.84
C ASP A 125 -9.16 4.93 4.14
N ARG A 126 -8.74 3.81 4.75
CA ARG A 126 -9.20 3.39 6.07
C ARG A 126 -8.88 4.43 7.15
N ASN A 127 -7.65 4.91 7.20
CA ASN A 127 -7.23 5.91 8.19
C ASN A 127 -7.99 7.23 8.03
N ASN A 128 -8.18 7.70 6.79
CA ASN A 128 -8.94 8.92 6.52
C ASN A 128 -10.37 8.82 7.03
N ARG A 129 -11.05 7.68 6.81
CA ARG A 129 -12.40 7.46 7.33
C ARG A 129 -12.47 7.46 8.85
N ILE A 130 -11.54 6.77 9.53
CA ILE A 130 -11.52 6.77 11.01
C ILE A 130 -11.37 8.21 11.53
N VAL A 131 -10.55 9.04 10.88
CA VAL A 131 -10.39 10.45 11.24
C VAL A 131 -11.65 11.26 10.94
N GLU A 132 -12.32 11.03 9.81
CA GLU A 132 -13.59 11.68 9.46
C GLU A 132 -14.72 11.32 10.42
N ASP A 133 -14.87 10.03 10.75
CA ASP A 133 -15.86 9.53 11.71
C ASP A 133 -15.59 10.08 13.12
N ALA A 134 -14.32 10.17 13.53
CA ALA A 134 -13.92 10.79 14.79
C ALA A 134 -14.23 12.30 14.83
N ARG A 135 -14.11 13.01 13.70
CA ARG A 135 -14.52 14.42 13.60
C ARG A 135 -16.03 14.59 13.72
N ALA A 136 -16.81 13.65 13.17
CA ALA A 136 -18.26 13.68 13.25
C ALA A 136 -18.80 13.40 14.67
N THR A 137 -18.01 12.73 15.54
CA THR A 137 -18.49 12.11 16.79
C THR A 137 -17.73 12.60 18.04
N SER A 138 -17.35 13.87 18.14
CA SER A 138 -16.49 14.43 19.23
C SER A 138 -15.13 13.71 19.47
N GLY A 139 -14.84 12.62 18.76
CA GLY A 139 -13.66 11.75 18.93
C GLY A 139 -12.34 12.31 18.45
N SER A 140 -12.36 13.41 17.69
CA SER A 140 -11.15 14.19 17.40
C SER A 140 -10.34 14.52 18.67
N LEU A 141 -11.03 14.74 19.80
CA LEU A 141 -10.40 14.98 21.10
C LEU A 141 -9.67 13.75 21.65
N ILE A 142 -10.14 12.54 21.35
CA ILE A 142 -9.46 11.28 21.71
C ILE A 142 -8.21 11.12 20.85
N THR A 143 -8.32 11.39 19.54
CA THR A 143 -7.16 11.37 18.63
C THR A 143 -6.09 12.37 19.10
N ASP A 144 -6.48 13.60 19.43
CA ASP A 144 -5.56 14.64 19.91
C ASP A 144 -4.94 14.31 21.28
N ASN A 145 -5.70 13.66 22.17
CA ASN A 145 -5.20 13.20 23.45
C ASN A 145 -4.12 12.13 23.28
N LEU A 146 -4.40 11.14 22.42
CA LEU A 146 -3.47 10.05 22.11
C LEU A 146 -2.22 10.55 21.37
N LEU A 147 -2.37 11.45 20.40
CA LEU A 147 -1.24 12.05 19.67
C LEU A 147 -0.30 12.80 20.61
N ARG A 148 -0.86 13.66 21.48
CA ARG A 148 -0.07 14.40 22.48
C ARG A 148 0.70 13.46 23.40
N ALA A 149 0.03 12.43 23.91
CA ALA A 149 0.68 11.48 24.81
C ALA A 149 1.82 10.70 24.13
N VAL A 150 1.65 10.33 22.85
CA VAL A 150 2.71 9.69 22.07
C VAL A 150 3.89 10.66 21.85
N ASP A 151 3.63 11.92 21.52
CA ASP A 151 4.69 12.89 21.29
C ASP A 151 5.43 13.29 22.58
N ASP A 152 4.70 13.46 23.68
CA ASP A 152 5.26 13.65 25.02
C ASP A 152 6.09 12.44 25.45
N GLY A 153 5.62 11.23 25.16
CA GLY A 153 6.35 9.99 25.44
C GLY A 153 7.61 9.83 24.61
N LYS A 154 7.66 10.32 23.37
CA LYS A 154 8.91 10.39 22.60
C LYS A 154 9.91 11.35 23.23
N ALA A 155 9.44 12.45 23.81
CA ALA A 155 10.31 13.45 24.44
C ALA A 155 10.83 12.99 25.81
N THR A 156 10.03 12.25 26.57
CA THR A 156 10.33 11.85 27.95
C THR A 156 10.82 10.40 28.09
N GLY A 157 10.65 9.57 27.05
CA GLY A 157 10.96 8.14 27.05
C GLY A 157 9.87 7.27 27.71
N HIS A 158 8.74 7.84 28.13
CA HIS A 158 7.65 7.12 28.77
C HIS A 158 6.28 7.73 28.44
N ILE A 159 5.31 6.90 28.05
CA ILE A 159 3.92 7.31 27.87
C ILE A 159 3.12 6.94 29.12
N ASP A 160 2.50 7.93 29.76
CA ASP A 160 1.58 7.72 30.88
C ASP A 160 0.19 7.27 30.38
N TYR A 161 0.06 5.97 30.17
CA TYR A 161 -1.19 5.36 29.70
C TYR A 161 -2.36 5.45 30.69
N ASP A 162 -2.11 5.72 31.97
CA ASP A 162 -3.18 5.93 32.94
C ASP A 162 -3.79 7.31 32.78
N SER A 163 -2.97 8.35 32.65
CA SER A 163 -3.44 9.71 32.34
C SER A 163 -4.18 9.78 31.00
N VAL A 164 -3.66 9.10 29.97
CA VAL A 164 -4.34 9.00 28.66
C VAL A 164 -5.72 8.38 28.80
N TRP A 165 -5.83 7.26 29.52
CA TRP A 165 -7.11 6.57 29.71
C TRP A 165 -8.10 7.44 30.48
N ASN A 166 -7.67 8.04 31.59
CA ASN A 166 -8.53 8.89 32.41
C ASN A 166 -9.10 10.05 31.59
N ARG A 167 -8.25 10.73 30.82
CA ARG A 167 -8.71 11.81 29.93
C ARG A 167 -9.67 11.30 28.85
N THR A 168 -9.42 10.11 28.30
CA THR A 168 -10.32 9.48 27.32
C THR A 168 -11.69 9.17 27.94
N MET A 169 -11.74 8.75 29.21
CA MET A 169 -12.99 8.50 29.94
C MET A 169 -13.76 9.80 30.25
N GLU A 170 -13.07 10.89 30.57
CA GLU A 170 -13.69 12.21 30.72
C GLU A 170 -14.37 12.65 29.42
N LEU A 171 -13.65 12.54 28.29
CA LEU A 171 -14.17 12.87 26.96
C LEU A 171 -15.38 12.01 26.60
N ARG A 172 -15.32 10.70 26.90
CA ARG A 172 -16.45 9.79 26.74
C ARG A 172 -17.64 10.25 27.56
N GLN A 173 -17.47 10.53 28.85
CA GLN A 173 -18.56 10.96 29.71
C GLN A 173 -19.20 12.27 29.23
N GLU A 174 -18.38 13.22 28.77
CA GLU A 174 -18.84 14.47 28.17
C GLU A 174 -19.69 14.22 26.92
N ALA A 175 -19.22 13.37 25.99
CA ALA A 175 -19.95 13.02 24.77
C ALA A 175 -21.30 12.33 25.08
N LEU A 176 -21.32 11.36 25.99
CA LEU A 176 -22.55 10.68 26.39
C LEU A 176 -23.54 11.64 27.07
N SER A 177 -23.05 12.60 27.86
CA SER A 177 -23.89 13.62 28.48
C SER A 177 -24.57 14.56 27.47
N LYS A 178 -23.97 14.71 26.28
CA LYS A 178 -24.51 15.48 25.15
C LYS A 178 -25.47 14.69 24.26
N GLY A 179 -25.73 13.41 24.61
CA GLY A 179 -26.68 12.55 23.90
C GLY A 179 -26.07 11.72 22.77
N GLU A 180 -24.75 11.60 22.70
CA GLU A 180 -24.11 10.67 21.74
C GLU A 180 -24.44 9.20 22.09
N ASP A 181 -24.61 8.37 21.07
CA ASP A 181 -24.89 6.95 21.25
C ASP A 181 -23.68 6.22 21.87
N PRO A 182 -23.83 5.58 23.05
CA PRO A 182 -22.72 4.87 23.70
C PRO A 182 -22.07 3.79 22.85
N VAL A 183 -22.85 3.09 22.01
CA VAL A 183 -22.32 1.99 21.20
C VAL A 183 -21.48 2.52 20.05
N ALA A 184 -21.98 3.51 19.30
CA ALA A 184 -21.23 4.19 18.25
C ALA A 184 -19.96 4.85 18.79
N TYR A 185 -20.04 5.53 19.94
CA TYR A 185 -18.89 6.18 20.55
C TYR A 185 -17.81 5.19 20.98
N ASP A 186 -18.20 4.08 21.63
CA ASP A 186 -17.25 3.04 22.05
C ASP A 186 -16.55 2.42 20.84
N LYS A 187 -17.29 2.17 19.75
CA LYS A 187 -16.71 1.66 18.50
C LYS A 187 -15.69 2.65 17.92
N MET A 188 -16.04 3.92 17.82
CA MET A 188 -15.12 4.96 17.35
C MET A 188 -13.87 5.08 18.24
N MET A 189 -14.03 4.96 19.55
CA MET A 189 -12.90 4.96 20.49
C MET A 189 -11.95 3.77 20.23
N VAL A 190 -12.48 2.56 20.03
CA VAL A 190 -11.69 1.39 19.62
C VAL A 190 -10.94 1.71 18.32
N ASP A 191 -11.64 2.19 17.30
CA ASP A 191 -11.07 2.48 15.98
C ASP A 191 -9.92 3.48 16.06
N THR A 192 -10.07 4.51 16.90
CA THR A 192 -9.06 5.55 17.14
C THR A 192 -7.83 5.00 17.86
N ILE A 193 -8.01 4.17 18.89
CA ILE A 193 -6.91 3.55 19.63
C ILE A 193 -6.11 2.60 18.73
N LEU A 194 -6.79 1.76 17.94
CA LEU A 194 -6.14 0.86 16.97
C LEU A 194 -5.37 1.65 15.90
N LEU A 195 -5.99 2.71 15.35
CA LEU A 195 -5.34 3.59 14.38
C LEU A 195 -4.07 4.21 14.94
N GLN A 196 -4.13 4.74 16.17
CA GLN A 196 -2.99 5.38 16.78
C GLN A 196 -1.86 4.37 16.98
N ALA A 197 -2.14 3.19 17.55
CA ALA A 197 -1.15 2.12 17.73
C ALA A 197 -0.44 1.76 16.41
N GLU A 198 -1.19 1.62 15.32
CA GLU A 198 -0.64 1.30 14.01
C GLU A 198 0.16 2.44 13.35
N THR A 199 -0.14 3.69 13.70
CA THR A 199 0.49 4.89 13.15
C THR A 199 1.78 5.21 13.91
N SER A 200 1.75 5.12 15.24
CA SER A 200 2.93 5.28 16.10
C SER A 200 3.84 4.05 16.10
N ARG A 201 3.34 2.90 15.62
CA ARG A 201 4.02 1.58 15.68
C ARG A 201 4.30 1.16 17.12
N ASP A 202 3.36 1.45 18.00
CA ASP A 202 3.44 1.16 19.41
C ASP A 202 2.24 0.29 19.82
N ASP A 203 2.49 -0.99 20.05
CA ASP A 203 1.46 -1.94 20.44
C ASP A 203 1.04 -1.80 21.91
N THR A 204 1.82 -1.10 22.73
CA THR A 204 1.49 -0.85 24.15
C THR A 204 0.27 0.05 24.29
N ILE A 205 0.00 0.90 23.29
CA ILE A 205 -1.25 1.69 23.17
C ILE A 205 -2.49 0.79 23.20
N LEU A 206 -2.39 -0.44 22.66
CA LEU A 206 -3.52 -1.38 22.60
C LEU A 206 -3.97 -1.83 24.00
N SER A 207 -3.11 -1.73 25.02
CA SER A 207 -3.45 -2.06 26.42
C SER A 207 -4.54 -1.15 27.00
N LEU A 208 -4.78 0.02 26.41
CA LEU A 208 -5.90 0.89 26.78
C LEU A 208 -7.25 0.17 26.61
N LEU A 209 -7.36 -0.77 25.65
CA LEU A 209 -8.58 -1.54 25.40
C LEU A 209 -8.82 -2.64 26.43
N ASP A 210 -7.82 -2.99 27.24
CA ASP A 210 -7.92 -3.94 28.35
C ASP A 210 -8.41 -3.29 29.65
N LYS A 211 -8.54 -1.96 29.68
CA LYS A 211 -9.04 -1.22 30.85
C LYS A 211 -10.56 -1.30 30.93
N ASN A 212 -11.07 -1.37 32.16
CA ASN A 212 -12.50 -1.41 32.40
C ASN A 212 -13.16 -0.08 32.02
N LEU A 213 -14.25 -0.18 31.28
CA LEU A 213 -15.11 0.95 30.96
C LEU A 213 -16.01 1.29 32.15
N PRO A 214 -16.14 2.56 32.53
CA PRO A 214 -17.14 3.00 33.50
C PRO A 214 -18.54 2.54 33.09
N GLY A 215 -19.21 1.82 33.98
CA GLY A 215 -20.55 1.27 33.72
C GLY A 215 -20.59 -0.05 32.94
N ARG A 216 -19.45 -0.73 32.74
CA ARG A 216 -19.40 -2.09 32.18
C ARG A 216 -18.59 -3.03 33.08
N ASP A 217 -19.02 -4.29 33.11
CA ASP A 217 -18.36 -5.35 33.89
C ASP A 217 -17.07 -5.87 33.23
N LYS A 218 -16.90 -5.62 31.93
CA LYS A 218 -15.81 -6.18 31.13
C LYS A 218 -15.15 -5.09 30.26
N PRO A 219 -13.83 -5.21 30.01
CA PRO A 219 -13.12 -4.31 29.10
C PRO A 219 -13.56 -4.51 27.65
N LEU A 220 -13.25 -3.55 26.79
CA LEU A 220 -13.58 -3.62 25.37
C LEU A 220 -12.90 -4.80 24.67
N SER A 221 -11.69 -5.16 25.09
CA SER A 221 -10.96 -6.32 24.56
C SER A 221 -11.62 -7.67 24.87
N TYR A 222 -12.62 -7.71 25.77
CA TYR A 222 -13.38 -8.92 26.01
C TYR A 222 -14.28 -9.27 24.82
N ASP A 223 -14.76 -8.28 24.08
CA ASP A 223 -15.53 -8.49 22.86
C ASP A 223 -14.70 -9.27 21.81
N PRO A 224 -15.19 -10.41 21.29
CA PRO A 224 -14.48 -11.19 20.28
C PRO A 224 -14.07 -10.39 19.03
N ASP A 225 -14.90 -9.44 18.57
CA ASP A 225 -14.59 -8.61 17.42
C ASP A 225 -13.40 -7.69 17.72
N VAL A 226 -13.48 -6.94 18.82
CA VAL A 226 -12.40 -6.04 19.26
C VAL A 226 -11.11 -6.83 19.47
N ARG A 227 -11.18 -8.02 20.07
CA ARG A 227 -10.02 -8.89 20.27
C ARG A 227 -9.37 -9.32 18.95
N GLY A 228 -10.17 -9.71 17.96
CA GLY A 228 -9.69 -10.03 16.62
C GLY A 228 -8.96 -8.84 16.00
N ARG A 229 -9.54 -7.65 16.11
CA ARG A 229 -8.98 -6.40 15.58
C ARG A 229 -7.68 -5.98 16.29
N ILE A 230 -7.56 -6.21 17.59
CA ILE A 230 -6.31 -6.04 18.35
C ILE A 230 -5.21 -6.95 17.80
N ALA A 231 -5.51 -8.25 17.62
CA ALA A 231 -4.55 -9.21 17.11
C ALA A 231 -4.04 -8.82 15.70
N GLN A 232 -4.96 -8.43 14.81
CA GLN A 232 -4.58 -7.95 13.48
C GLN A 232 -3.75 -6.65 13.53
N SER A 233 -4.06 -5.74 14.46
CA SER A 233 -3.30 -4.49 14.60
C SER A 233 -1.85 -4.77 15.03
N ARG A 234 -1.64 -5.73 15.94
CA ARG A 234 -0.28 -6.19 16.32
C ARG A 234 0.47 -6.76 15.12
N GLU A 235 -0.15 -7.66 14.37
CA GLU A 235 0.45 -8.23 13.16
C GLU A 235 0.83 -7.14 12.13
N ARG A 236 -0.04 -6.12 11.94
CA ARG A 236 0.26 -4.98 11.06
C ARG A 236 1.44 -4.14 11.57
N ILE A 237 1.55 -3.92 12.88
CA ILE A 237 2.68 -3.21 13.48
C ILE A 237 3.97 -4.01 13.26
N GLU A 238 3.97 -5.31 13.56
CA GLU A 238 5.11 -6.21 13.36
C GLU A 238 5.57 -6.24 11.91
N ASN A 239 4.65 -6.39 10.96
CA ASN A 239 4.96 -6.40 9.53
C ASN A 239 5.55 -5.05 9.05
N LYS A 240 5.06 -3.91 9.56
CA LYS A 240 5.65 -2.59 9.27
C LYS A 240 7.06 -2.45 9.83
N LEU A 241 7.32 -2.96 11.02
CA LEU A 241 8.67 -2.95 11.62
C LEU A 241 9.62 -3.88 10.85
N ALA A 242 9.17 -5.07 10.46
CA ALA A 242 9.96 -6.05 9.71
C ALA A 242 10.30 -5.57 8.28
N SER A 243 9.34 -4.95 7.60
CA SER A 243 9.58 -4.37 6.27
C SER A 243 10.62 -3.25 6.31
N GLN A 244 10.59 -2.40 7.33
CA GLN A 244 11.59 -1.34 7.52
C GLN A 244 12.98 -1.88 7.82
N ALA A 245 13.09 -2.87 8.71
CA ALA A 245 14.36 -3.52 8.98
C ALA A 245 14.96 -4.14 7.69
N THR A 246 14.10 -4.66 6.81
CA THR A 246 14.51 -5.21 5.50
C THR A 246 14.97 -4.10 4.55
N THR A 247 14.23 -2.98 4.46
CA THR A 247 14.60 -1.83 3.62
C THR A 247 15.90 -1.16 4.10
N GLU A 248 16.07 -0.98 5.41
CA GLU A 248 17.31 -0.43 5.99
C GLU A 248 18.50 -1.38 5.83
N GLY A 249 18.27 -2.70 5.93
CA GLY A 249 19.27 -3.73 5.66
C GLY A 249 19.76 -3.72 4.20
N LEU A 250 18.86 -3.48 3.24
CA LEU A 250 19.20 -3.31 1.82
C LEU A 250 20.02 -2.03 1.58
N HIS A 251 19.70 -0.93 2.26
CA HIS A 251 20.48 0.32 2.17
C HIS A 251 21.88 0.21 2.79
N ARG A 252 22.08 -0.63 3.81
CA ARG A 252 23.42 -0.90 4.39
C ARG A 252 24.31 -1.81 3.53
N ASN A 253 23.74 -2.54 2.57
CA ASN A 253 24.46 -3.53 1.75
C ASN A 253 24.76 -3.09 0.32
N VAL A 254 24.71 -1.78 0.02
CA VAL A 254 25.27 -1.26 -1.25
C VAL A 254 26.77 -1.04 -1.06
N PRO A 255 27.67 -1.90 -1.60
CA PRO A 255 29.07 -1.56 -1.65
C PRO A 255 29.22 -0.34 -2.55
N ILE A 256 29.69 0.77 -1.96
CA ILE A 256 30.18 1.93 -2.72
C ILE A 256 31.34 1.42 -3.58
N ARG A 257 31.05 1.00 -4.82
CA ARG A 257 32.08 0.86 -5.85
C ARG A 257 32.56 2.26 -6.20
N SER A 258 33.51 2.77 -5.40
CA SER A 258 34.38 3.87 -5.81
C SER A 258 35.26 3.38 -6.95
N SER A 259 34.72 3.43 -8.16
CA SER A 259 35.48 3.32 -9.40
C SER A 259 35.64 4.70 -9.99
N MET A 260 36.70 5.41 -9.59
CA MET A 260 37.32 6.41 -10.45
C MET A 260 38.81 6.09 -10.56
N ARG A 261 39.11 5.25 -11.56
CA ARG A 261 40.34 5.37 -12.33
C ARG A 261 40.29 6.76 -12.96
N ASN A 262 41.19 7.65 -12.57
CA ASN A 262 41.55 8.79 -13.41
C ASN A 262 43.02 8.68 -13.78
N ILE A 263 43.22 8.46 -15.06
CA ILE A 263 44.48 8.30 -15.77
C ILE A 263 44.84 9.72 -16.19
N GLY A 264 45.78 10.36 -15.50
CA GLY A 264 46.34 11.64 -15.94
C GLY A 264 47.52 11.42 -16.88
N PRO A 265 47.65 12.14 -18.01
CA PRO A 265 48.86 12.07 -18.82
C PRO A 265 49.95 12.98 -18.22
N LYS A 266 51.18 12.43 -18.19
CA LYS A 266 52.55 12.99 -18.26
C LYS A 266 52.83 14.48 -17.95
N PRO A 267 54.05 14.73 -17.43
CA PRO A 267 55.10 15.29 -18.28
C PRO A 267 56.09 14.24 -18.80
#